data_AF-A0A6G3XEU7-F1
#
_entry.id   AF-A0A6G3XEU7-F1
#
_cell.length_a   1.000
_cell.length_b   1.000
_cell.length_c   1.000
_cell.angle_alpha   90.00
_cell.angle_beta   90.00
_cell.angle_gamma   90.00
#
_symmetry.space_group_name_H-M   'P 1'
#
loop_
_entity.id
_entity.type
_entity.pdbx_description
1 polymer ?
#
loop_
_entity_poly.entity_id
_entity_poly.type
_entity_poly.pdbx_seq_one_letter_code
_entity_poly.pdbx_strand_id
1 'polypeptide(L)'
;TPGPLTRGGAIMDLSIYDAVNSIRTIGKPYLVKDPTAAGAYGALNSAIDHAAYSALRGSFPNYPVADLDAKLAAALALPDIGSATQRAQGKTLGVKIAKAHLLNRANDGSADTTPYVATNAPGHWTPAPGKPVGAPNWGKVKPFALSSGSKYRPGPIGGFTTPQELLKSPEYAAQVNEIKTIGGKNS
;
A
#
# COMPACT_ATOMS: atom_id res chain seq x y z
N THR A 1 -3.66 4.49 9.19
CA THR A 1 -4.53 3.29 9.04
C THR A 1 -3.81 2.28 8.17
N PRO A 2 -4.17 0.98 8.20
CA PRO A 2 -3.45 -0.05 7.45
C PRO A 2 -3.39 0.20 5.94
N GLY A 3 -4.47 0.70 5.33
CA GLY A 3 -4.56 0.96 3.90
C GLY A 3 -3.48 1.90 3.35
N PRO A 4 -3.40 3.18 3.79
CA PRO A 4 -2.37 4.12 3.34
C PRO A 4 -0.94 3.60 3.50
N LEU A 5 -0.67 2.83 4.57
CA LEU A 5 0.64 2.22 4.79
C LEU A 5 0.97 1.18 3.70
N THR A 6 0.05 0.25 3.41
CA THR A 6 0.26 -0.77 2.36
C THR A 6 0.34 -0.15 0.96
N ARG A 7 -0.44 0.91 0.70
CA ARG A 7 -0.35 1.66 -0.56
C ARG A 7 1.02 2.33 -0.73
N GLY A 8 1.50 3.04 0.30
CA GLY A 8 2.80 3.71 0.24
C GLY A 8 3.96 2.72 0.09
N GLY A 9 3.91 1.60 0.82
CA GLY A 9 4.88 0.51 0.67
C GLY A 9 4.89 -0.07 -0.75
N ALA A 10 3.72 -0.36 -1.33
CA ALA A 10 3.65 -0.85 -2.71
C ALA A 10 4.22 0.15 -3.74
N ILE A 11 3.97 1.45 -3.59
CA ILE A 11 4.55 2.49 -4.45
C ILE A 11 6.08 2.48 -4.33
N MET A 12 6.61 2.37 -3.10
CA MET A 12 8.04 2.30 -2.83
C MET A 12 8.68 1.08 -3.48
N ASP A 13 8.16 -0.12 -3.21
CA ASP A 13 8.73 -1.38 -3.70
C ASP A 13 8.66 -1.48 -5.24
N LEU A 14 7.57 -1.02 -5.85
CA LEU A 14 7.45 -1.00 -7.31
C LEU A 14 8.37 0.05 -7.96
N SER A 15 8.61 1.18 -7.27
CA SER A 15 9.59 2.17 -7.74
C SER A 15 11.02 1.62 -7.69
N ILE A 16 11.36 0.91 -6.61
CA ILE A 16 12.64 0.19 -6.50
C ILE A 16 12.76 -0.85 -7.61
N TYR A 17 11.74 -1.70 -7.79
CA TYR A 17 11.73 -2.75 -8.80
C TYR A 17 11.96 -2.19 -10.21
N ASP A 18 11.24 -1.14 -10.60
CA ASP A 18 11.40 -0.51 -11.91
C ASP A 18 12.76 0.17 -12.08
N ALA A 19 13.34 0.74 -11.01
CA ALA A 19 14.70 1.29 -11.02
C ALA A 19 15.76 0.20 -11.23
N VAL A 20 15.68 -0.89 -10.47
CA VAL A 20 16.56 -2.06 -10.64
C VAL A 20 16.40 -2.64 -12.04
N ASN A 21 15.18 -2.77 -12.55
CA ASN A 21 14.92 -3.34 -13.86
C ASN A 21 15.36 -2.42 -15.02
N SER A 22 15.41 -1.10 -14.80
CA SER A 22 15.98 -0.16 -15.77
C SER A 22 17.50 -0.35 -15.92
N ILE A 23 18.21 -0.66 -14.82
CA ILE A 23 19.66 -0.87 -14.84
C ILE A 23 20.05 -2.30 -15.22
N ARG A 24 19.46 -3.29 -14.53
CA ARG A 24 19.84 -4.71 -14.61
C ARG A 24 19.04 -5.50 -15.63
N THR A 25 17.98 -4.93 -16.20
CA THR A 25 17.13 -5.58 -17.21
C THR A 25 16.62 -6.97 -16.80
N ILE A 26 16.21 -7.12 -15.54
CA ILE A 26 15.82 -8.41 -14.92
C ILE A 26 14.45 -8.94 -15.38
N GLY A 27 13.64 -8.14 -16.08
CA GLY A 27 12.34 -8.60 -16.59
C GLY A 27 11.45 -7.49 -17.14
N LYS A 28 10.13 -7.73 -17.07
CA LYS A 28 9.10 -6.75 -17.45
C LYS A 28 8.93 -5.71 -16.33
N PRO A 29 8.98 -4.39 -16.61
CA PRO A 29 8.69 -3.38 -15.60
C PRO A 29 7.23 -3.48 -15.16
N TYR A 30 6.94 -3.00 -13.95
CA TYR A 30 5.56 -2.79 -13.53
C TYR A 30 4.94 -1.62 -14.29
N LEU A 31 5.64 -0.48 -14.34
CA LEU A 31 5.14 0.74 -15.00
C LEU A 31 6.17 1.34 -15.96
N VAL A 32 7.38 1.63 -15.48
CA VAL A 32 8.40 2.36 -16.26
C VAL A 32 9.69 1.56 -16.33
N LYS A 33 10.32 1.58 -17.51
CA LYS A 33 11.71 1.14 -17.70
C LYS A 33 12.45 2.24 -18.44
N ASP A 34 13.55 2.73 -17.89
CA ASP A 34 14.44 3.65 -18.58
C ASP A 34 15.52 2.86 -19.32
N PRO A 35 15.44 2.74 -20.67
CA PRO A 35 16.41 1.95 -21.42
C PRO A 35 17.81 2.58 -21.41
N THR A 36 17.92 3.89 -21.14
CA THR A 36 19.22 4.59 -21.12
C THR A 36 20.07 4.23 -19.91
N ALA A 37 19.47 3.64 -18.87
CA ALA A 37 20.16 3.20 -17.66
C ALA A 37 20.71 1.77 -17.75
N ALA A 38 20.45 1.04 -18.83
CA ALA A 38 20.86 -0.36 -18.98
C ALA A 38 22.39 -0.52 -18.84
N GLY A 39 22.83 -1.41 -17.95
CA GLY A 39 24.24 -1.66 -17.68
C GLY A 39 24.94 -0.62 -16.80
N ALA A 40 24.24 0.41 -16.33
CA ALA A 40 24.78 1.43 -15.41
C ALA A 40 24.87 0.90 -13.96
N TYR A 41 25.61 -0.19 -13.73
CA TYR A 41 25.62 -0.90 -12.43
C TYR A 41 26.10 -0.03 -11.26
N GLY A 42 27.02 0.91 -11.48
CA GLY A 42 27.46 1.86 -10.46
C GLY A 42 26.38 2.89 -10.05
N ALA A 43 25.25 2.97 -10.75
CA ALA A 43 24.12 3.82 -10.37
C ALA A 43 23.08 3.08 -9.51
N LEU A 44 23.24 1.77 -9.29
CA LEU A 44 22.20 0.90 -8.77
C LEU A 44 21.74 1.27 -7.36
N ASN A 45 22.66 1.35 -6.39
CA ASN A 45 22.31 1.63 -4.99
C ASN A 45 21.67 3.01 -4.87
N SER A 46 22.30 4.04 -5.46
CA SER A 46 21.74 5.39 -5.47
C SER A 46 20.36 5.48 -6.16
N ALA A 47 20.11 4.68 -7.20
CA ALA A 47 18.79 4.60 -7.83
C ALA A 47 17.74 3.97 -6.91
N ILE A 48 18.09 2.90 -6.20
CA ILE A 48 17.23 2.24 -5.20
C ILE A 48 16.89 3.22 -4.08
N ASP A 49 17.91 3.85 -3.47
CA ASP A 49 17.77 4.76 -2.34
C ASP A 49 16.86 5.94 -2.68
N HIS A 50 17.10 6.58 -3.83
CA HIS A 50 16.32 7.73 -4.25
C HIS A 50 14.93 7.36 -4.78
N ALA A 51 14.73 6.16 -5.35
CA ALA A 51 13.40 5.65 -5.68
C ALA A 51 12.57 5.46 -4.40
N ALA A 52 13.14 4.80 -3.40
CA ALA A 52 12.49 4.54 -2.14
C ALA A 52 12.13 5.85 -1.40
N TYR A 53 13.13 6.72 -1.21
CA TYR A 53 12.96 8.00 -0.55
C TYR A 53 11.89 8.86 -1.23
N SER A 54 11.94 8.99 -2.56
CA SER A 54 11.00 9.83 -3.31
C SER A 54 9.57 9.27 -3.26
N ALA A 55 9.42 7.95 -3.34
CA ALA A 55 8.13 7.29 -3.22
C ALA A 55 7.50 7.48 -1.83
N LEU A 56 8.30 7.36 -0.76
CA LEU A 56 7.85 7.57 0.62
C LEU A 56 7.51 9.03 0.90
N ARG A 57 8.35 9.98 0.45
CA ARG A 57 8.06 11.42 0.56
C ARG A 57 6.76 11.81 -0.13
N GLY A 58 6.50 11.25 -1.31
CA GLY A 58 5.25 11.51 -2.05
C GLY A 58 4.04 10.80 -1.45
N SER A 59 4.22 9.61 -0.87
CA SER A 59 3.12 8.83 -0.28
C SER A 59 2.71 9.34 1.10
N PHE A 60 3.63 9.96 1.84
CA PHE A 60 3.43 10.43 3.21
C PHE A 60 3.90 11.90 3.36
N PRO A 61 3.19 12.86 2.75
CA PRO A 61 3.61 14.27 2.77
C PRO A 61 3.69 14.86 4.20
N ASN A 62 2.88 14.33 5.12
CA ASN A 62 2.84 14.76 6.52
C ASN A 62 3.85 14.03 7.43
N TYR A 63 4.61 13.07 6.91
CA TYR A 63 5.66 12.42 7.68
C TYR A 63 6.88 13.34 7.80
N PRO A 64 7.58 13.37 8.96
CA PRO A 64 8.71 14.26 9.19
C PRO A 64 9.78 14.14 8.11
N VAL A 65 10.06 15.24 7.40
CA VAL A 65 11.03 15.28 6.30
C VAL A 65 12.43 14.93 6.81
N ALA A 66 12.83 15.52 7.94
CA ALA A 66 14.12 15.31 8.56
C ALA A 66 14.43 13.84 8.87
N ASP A 67 13.41 13.04 9.22
CA ASP A 67 13.58 11.62 9.50
C ASP A 67 13.82 10.81 8.22
N LEU A 68 13.10 11.11 7.13
CA LEU A 68 13.37 10.49 5.83
C LEU A 68 14.72 10.94 5.25
N ASP A 69 15.10 12.20 5.45
CA ASP A 69 16.41 12.73 5.04
C ASP A 69 17.55 12.04 5.79
N ALA A 70 17.41 11.84 7.10
CA ALA A 70 18.39 11.11 7.91
C ALA A 70 18.53 9.65 7.45
N LYS A 71 17.41 8.97 7.15
CA LYS A 71 17.43 7.59 6.61
C LYS A 71 18.10 7.52 5.24
N LEU A 72 17.84 8.48 4.35
CA LEU A 72 18.51 8.56 3.06
C LEU A 72 20.01 8.84 3.24
N ALA A 73 20.39 9.76 4.13
CA ALA A 73 21.79 10.04 4.41
C ALA A 73 22.54 8.81 4.95
N ALA A 74 21.90 8.04 5.84
CA ALA A 74 22.45 6.79 6.35
C ALA A 74 22.63 5.74 5.24
N ALA A 75 21.65 5.61 4.34
CA ALA A 75 21.75 4.69 3.19
C ALA A 75 22.89 5.09 2.25
N LEU A 76 23.01 6.38 1.92
CA LEU A 76 24.06 6.90 1.03
C LEU A 76 25.47 6.86 1.65
N ALA A 77 25.59 6.69 2.96
CA ALA A 77 26.87 6.53 3.65
C ALA A 77 27.39 5.07 3.61
N LEU A 78 26.58 4.11 3.20
CA LEU A 78 27.01 2.73 3.02
C LEU A 78 28.01 2.62 1.84
N PRO A 79 28.91 1.63 1.86
CA PRO A 79 29.85 1.42 0.77
C PRO A 79 29.15 1.26 -0.59
N ASP A 80 29.61 2.02 -1.59
CA ASP A 80 29.09 2.01 -2.95
C ASP A 80 30.26 1.95 -3.95
N ILE A 81 30.10 1.15 -5.01
CA ILE A 81 31.11 0.96 -6.08
C ILE A 81 31.04 2.04 -7.16
N GLY A 82 29.97 2.84 -7.19
CA GLY A 82 29.70 3.84 -8.20
C GLY A 82 30.52 5.11 -8.02
N SER A 83 30.94 5.72 -9.13
CA SER A 83 31.53 7.06 -9.15
C SER A 83 30.49 8.13 -8.78
N ALA A 84 30.95 9.34 -8.45
CA ALA A 84 30.05 10.46 -8.17
C ALA A 84 29.04 10.72 -9.31
N THR A 85 29.49 10.63 -10.56
CA THR A 85 28.64 10.77 -11.74
C THR A 85 27.59 9.66 -11.82
N GLN A 86 27.97 8.41 -11.56
CA GLN A 86 27.04 7.28 -11.58
C GLN A 86 26.00 7.38 -10.45
N ARG A 87 26.40 7.83 -9.25
CA ARG A 87 25.44 8.12 -8.17
C ARG A 87 24.47 9.23 -8.55
N ALA A 88 24.92 10.31 -9.20
CA ALA A 88 24.04 11.37 -9.69
C ALA A 88 23.04 10.86 -10.76
N GLN A 89 23.47 9.96 -11.64
CA GLN A 89 22.59 9.26 -12.58
C GLN A 89 21.56 8.40 -11.85
N GLY A 90 21.99 7.64 -10.84
CA GLY A 90 21.13 6.82 -9.99
C GLY A 90 20.05 7.66 -9.30
N LYS A 91 20.42 8.75 -8.64
CA LYS A 91 19.49 9.73 -8.07
C LYS A 91 18.44 10.19 -9.08
N THR A 92 18.90 10.59 -10.27
CA THR A 92 18.01 11.10 -11.34
C THR A 92 17.00 10.04 -11.78
N LEU A 93 17.47 8.80 -11.98
CA LEU A 93 16.66 7.65 -12.35
C LEU A 93 15.63 7.31 -11.26
N GLY A 94 16.07 7.17 -10.01
CA GLY A 94 15.21 6.82 -8.88
C GLY A 94 14.09 7.83 -8.65
N VAL A 95 14.43 9.14 -8.67
CA VAL A 95 13.43 10.22 -8.57
C VAL A 95 12.45 10.17 -9.74
N LYS A 96 12.92 9.97 -10.97
CA LYS A 96 12.08 9.89 -12.18
C LYS A 96 11.07 8.75 -12.08
N ILE A 97 11.51 7.57 -11.68
CA ILE A 97 10.65 6.38 -11.57
C ILE A 97 9.63 6.54 -10.45
N ALA A 98 10.06 6.96 -9.26
CA ALA A 98 9.14 7.19 -8.14
C ALA A 98 8.05 8.21 -8.48
N LYS A 99 8.40 9.30 -9.18
CA LYS A 99 7.42 10.28 -9.68
C LYS A 99 6.40 9.65 -10.63
N ALA A 100 6.83 8.78 -11.55
CA ALA A 100 5.92 8.10 -12.46
C ALA A 100 4.92 7.19 -11.72
N HIS A 101 5.38 6.45 -10.70
CA HIS A 101 4.50 5.65 -9.85
C HIS A 101 3.52 6.54 -9.07
N LEU A 102 3.99 7.59 -8.41
CA LEU A 102 3.12 8.52 -7.69
C LEU A 102 2.05 9.15 -8.60
N LEU A 103 2.42 9.56 -9.81
CA LEU A 103 1.48 10.11 -10.80
C LEU A 103 0.44 9.08 -11.26
N ASN A 104 0.87 7.84 -11.57
CA ASN A 104 -0.06 6.74 -11.90
C ASN A 104 -1.03 6.42 -10.76
N ARG A 105 -0.69 6.81 -9.52
CA ARG A 105 -1.50 6.59 -8.32
C ARG A 105 -2.22 7.84 -7.80
N ALA A 106 -2.04 9.02 -8.42
CA ALA A 106 -2.56 10.29 -7.91
C ALA A 106 -4.09 10.30 -7.75
N ASN A 107 -4.81 9.66 -8.68
CA ASN A 107 -6.27 9.62 -8.72
C ASN A 107 -6.80 8.18 -8.58
N ASP A 108 -6.18 7.38 -7.72
CA ASP A 108 -6.52 5.97 -7.56
C ASP A 108 -7.70 5.67 -6.62
N GLY A 109 -8.36 6.71 -6.10
CA GLY A 109 -9.46 6.59 -5.15
C GLY A 109 -9.06 6.49 -3.68
N SER A 110 -7.75 6.49 -3.36
CA SER A 110 -7.28 6.39 -1.96
C SER A 110 -7.58 7.61 -1.10
N ALA A 111 -7.91 8.74 -1.71
CA ALA A 111 -8.31 9.97 -1.04
C ALA A 111 -9.82 10.07 -0.78
N ASP A 112 -10.63 9.05 -1.11
CA ASP A 112 -12.07 9.06 -0.89
C ASP A 112 -12.42 8.98 0.60
N THR A 113 -12.79 10.13 1.17
CA THR A 113 -13.20 10.29 2.56
C THR A 113 -14.72 10.26 2.76
N THR A 114 -15.50 9.79 1.77
CA THR A 114 -16.97 9.70 1.89
C THR A 114 -17.34 8.91 3.15
N PRO A 115 -18.12 9.49 4.09
CA PRO A 115 -18.45 8.83 5.34
C PRO A 115 -19.30 7.57 5.13
N TYR A 116 -19.10 6.58 6.00
CA TYR A 116 -20.03 5.45 6.12
C TYR A 116 -21.26 5.88 6.92
N VAL A 117 -22.45 5.62 6.38
CA VAL A 117 -23.72 5.83 7.08
C VAL A 117 -24.20 4.48 7.60
N ALA A 118 -24.23 4.34 8.92
CA ALA A 118 -24.66 3.10 9.56
C ALA A 118 -26.19 2.92 9.47
N THR A 119 -26.63 1.70 9.20
CA THR A 119 -28.02 1.30 9.35
C THR A 119 -28.25 0.84 10.78
N ASN A 120 -29.19 1.46 11.50
CA ASN A 120 -29.51 1.10 12.88
C ASN A 120 -30.46 -0.12 12.93
N ALA A 121 -29.99 -1.27 12.44
CA ALA A 121 -30.76 -2.52 12.42
C ALA A 121 -29.85 -3.74 12.70
N PRO A 122 -30.38 -4.81 13.32
CA PRO A 122 -29.61 -6.04 13.57
C PRO A 122 -28.96 -6.60 12.32
N GLY A 123 -27.72 -7.07 12.44
CA GLY A 123 -26.95 -7.67 11.34
C GLY A 123 -26.21 -6.66 10.46
N HIS A 124 -26.45 -5.35 10.64
CA HIS A 124 -25.63 -4.31 10.03
C HIS A 124 -24.45 -3.95 10.95
N TRP A 125 -23.29 -3.71 10.34
CA TRP A 125 -22.12 -3.24 11.07
C TRP A 125 -22.38 -1.85 11.66
N THR A 126 -21.98 -1.66 12.92
CA THR A 126 -22.00 -0.36 13.60
C THR A 126 -20.62 -0.09 14.21
N PRO A 127 -20.18 1.18 14.25
CA PRO A 127 -18.94 1.53 14.93
C PRO A 127 -19.07 1.26 16.43
N ALA A 128 -18.00 0.72 17.03
CA ALA A 128 -17.94 0.60 18.48
C ALA A 128 -17.96 2.01 19.13
N PRO A 129 -18.52 2.15 20.36
CA PRO A 129 -18.60 3.43 21.05
C PRO A 129 -17.24 4.15 21.10
N GLY A 130 -17.21 5.41 20.65
CA GLY A 130 -16.00 6.24 20.64
C GLY A 130 -14.91 5.83 19.64
N LYS A 131 -15.19 4.90 18.71
CA LYS A 131 -14.23 4.47 17.69
C LYS A 131 -14.61 5.02 16.30
N PRO A 132 -13.64 5.50 15.50
CA PRO A 132 -13.90 5.97 14.15
C PRO A 132 -14.19 4.81 13.19
N VAL A 133 -14.90 5.10 12.10
CA VAL A 133 -15.05 4.16 10.99
C VAL A 133 -13.73 4.06 10.21
N GLY A 134 -13.22 2.85 10.06
CA GLY A 134 -11.98 2.61 9.30
C GLY A 134 -12.22 2.54 7.80
N ALA A 135 -11.71 3.54 7.06
CA ALA A 135 -11.50 3.51 5.60
C ALA A 135 -12.61 2.82 4.76
N PRO A 136 -13.87 3.27 4.83
CA PRO A 136 -15.02 2.58 4.23
C PRO A 136 -14.94 2.47 2.69
N ASN A 137 -14.18 3.37 2.04
CA ASN A 137 -14.02 3.39 0.59
C ASN A 137 -12.79 2.63 0.10
N TRP A 138 -12.01 1.98 0.98
CA TRP A 138 -10.73 1.38 0.59
C TRP A 138 -10.88 0.28 -0.47
N GLY A 139 -12.00 -0.44 -0.47
CA GLY A 139 -12.31 -1.43 -1.50
C GLY A 139 -12.52 -0.87 -2.92
N LYS A 140 -12.63 0.46 -3.06
CA LYS A 140 -12.76 1.17 -4.34
C LYS A 140 -11.42 1.66 -4.89
N VAL A 141 -10.33 1.58 -4.12
CA VAL A 141 -9.00 1.99 -4.57
C VAL A 141 -8.59 1.11 -5.75
N LYS A 142 -8.14 1.72 -6.86
CA LYS A 142 -7.66 1.01 -8.05
C LYS A 142 -6.57 0.00 -7.63
N PRO A 143 -6.75 -1.32 -7.81
CA PRO A 143 -5.75 -2.28 -7.35
C PRO A 143 -4.43 -2.18 -8.12
N PHE A 144 -3.34 -2.71 -7.54
CA PHE A 144 -2.04 -2.79 -8.21
C PHE A 144 -1.94 -3.97 -9.20
N ALA A 145 -2.48 -5.13 -8.82
CA ALA A 145 -2.37 -6.37 -9.60
C ALA A 145 -3.72 -7.03 -9.94
N LEU A 146 -4.77 -6.72 -9.19
CA LEU A 146 -6.11 -7.25 -9.44
C LEU A 146 -6.84 -6.42 -10.50
N SER A 147 -7.76 -7.05 -11.24
CA SER A 147 -8.62 -6.35 -12.21
C SER A 147 -9.65 -5.44 -11.53
N SER A 148 -10.09 -5.78 -10.31
CA SER A 148 -11.01 -4.98 -9.50
C SER A 148 -10.85 -5.28 -8.01
N GLY A 149 -11.31 -4.36 -7.15
CA GLY A 149 -11.36 -4.57 -5.70
C GLY A 149 -12.35 -5.66 -5.25
N SER A 150 -13.25 -6.09 -6.14
CA SER A 150 -14.23 -7.14 -5.89
C SER A 150 -13.86 -8.50 -6.48
N LYS A 151 -12.68 -8.64 -7.12
CA LYS A 151 -12.28 -9.88 -7.84
C LYS A 151 -12.42 -11.15 -6.98
N TYR A 152 -12.12 -11.06 -5.69
CA TYR A 152 -12.23 -12.17 -4.74
C TYR A 152 -13.23 -11.88 -3.62
N ARG A 153 -14.27 -11.07 -3.90
CA ARG A 153 -15.32 -10.82 -2.92
C ARG A 153 -16.04 -12.15 -2.65
N PRO A 154 -16.03 -12.66 -1.40
CA PRO A 154 -16.77 -13.88 -1.08
C PRO A 154 -18.27 -13.65 -1.27
N GLY A 155 -19.00 -14.75 -1.51
CA GLY A 155 -20.45 -14.73 -1.48
C GLY A 155 -21.00 -14.42 -0.08
N PRO A 156 -22.34 -14.44 0.08
CA PRO A 156 -22.96 -14.22 1.37
C PRO A 156 -22.46 -15.20 2.44
N ILE A 157 -22.34 -14.72 3.68
CA ILE A 157 -21.83 -15.50 4.81
C ILE A 157 -22.76 -16.71 5.02
N GLY A 158 -22.19 -17.92 5.06
CA GLY A 158 -22.95 -19.15 5.29
C GLY A 158 -23.99 -19.49 4.21
N GLY A 159 -24.00 -18.80 3.06
CA GLY A 159 -25.03 -18.95 2.03
C GLY A 159 -26.35 -18.25 2.34
N PHE A 160 -26.45 -17.54 3.48
CA PHE A 160 -27.66 -16.78 3.85
C PHE A 160 -27.80 -15.53 3.01
N THR A 161 -28.99 -15.28 2.47
CA THR A 161 -29.21 -14.18 1.53
C THR A 161 -29.66 -12.90 2.22
N THR A 162 -30.12 -13.00 3.47
CA THR A 162 -30.52 -11.85 4.30
C THR A 162 -29.81 -11.86 5.66
N PRO A 163 -29.57 -10.68 6.27
CA PRO A 163 -29.09 -10.61 7.65
C PRO A 163 -30.00 -11.34 8.63
N GLN A 164 -31.31 -11.32 8.43
CA GLN A 164 -32.29 -11.97 9.31
C GLN A 164 -32.19 -13.50 9.27
N GLU A 165 -31.90 -14.08 8.11
CA GLU A 165 -31.62 -15.52 7.99
C GLU A 165 -30.35 -15.89 8.74
N LEU A 166 -29.25 -15.14 8.53
CA LEU A 166 -27.98 -15.35 9.23
C LEU A 166 -28.16 -15.26 10.75
N LEU A 167 -28.82 -14.22 11.25
CA LEU A 167 -29.00 -14.01 12.70
C LEU A 167 -29.83 -15.10 13.38
N LYS A 168 -30.72 -15.77 12.65
CA LYS A 168 -31.54 -16.89 13.15
C LYS A 168 -30.82 -18.24 13.05
N SER A 169 -29.67 -18.30 12.39
CA SER A 169 -29.02 -19.56 12.09
C SER A 169 -28.30 -20.15 13.31
N PRO A 170 -28.25 -21.49 13.43
CA PRO A 170 -27.48 -22.15 14.49
C PRO A 170 -25.98 -21.85 14.39
N GLU A 171 -25.44 -21.63 13.19
CA GLU A 171 -24.04 -21.28 12.96
C GLU A 171 -23.70 -19.91 13.56
N TYR A 172 -24.57 -18.91 13.37
CA TYR A 172 -24.38 -17.60 13.98
C TYR A 172 -24.41 -17.68 15.51
N ALA A 173 -25.37 -18.42 16.07
CA ALA A 173 -25.47 -18.63 17.51
C ALA A 173 -24.22 -19.33 18.09
N ALA A 174 -23.69 -20.33 17.38
CA ALA A 174 -22.46 -21.02 17.76
C ALA A 174 -21.25 -20.06 17.80
N GLN A 175 -21.05 -19.25 16.76
CA GLN A 175 -19.95 -18.27 16.70
C GLN A 175 -20.04 -17.20 17.80
N VAL A 176 -21.25 -16.70 18.09
CA VAL A 176 -21.45 -15.75 19.19
C VAL A 176 -21.10 -16.38 20.54
N ASN A 177 -21.50 -17.63 20.77
CA ASN A 177 -21.21 -18.34 22.02
C ASN A 177 -19.73 -18.70 22.17
N GLU A 178 -19.04 -19.01 21.07
CA GLU A 178 -17.59 -19.19 21.06
C GLU A 178 -16.88 -17.91 21.50
N ILE A 179 -17.17 -16.76 20.86
CA ILE A 179 -16.55 -15.47 21.23
C ILE A 179 -16.88 -15.06 22.66
N LYS A 180 -18.07 -15.37 23.18
CA LYS A 180 -18.37 -15.17 24.61
C LYS A 180 -17.49 -16.00 25.53
N THR A 181 -17.11 -17.20 25.10
CA THR A 181 -16.31 -18.14 25.89
C THR A 181 -14.83 -17.78 25.88
N ILE A 182 -14.28 -17.38 24.73
CA ILE A 182 -12.83 -17.16 24.54
C ILE A 182 -12.42 -15.70 24.35
N GLY A 183 -13.37 -14.79 24.16
CA GLY A 183 -13.14 -13.37 23.89
C GLY A 183 -13.53 -12.46 25.06
N GLY A 184 -13.80 -13.04 26.24
CA GLY A 184 -14.06 -12.30 27.46
C GLY A 184 -12.86 -11.47 27.91
N LYS A 185 -13.11 -10.43 28.71
CA LYS A 185 -12.10 -9.45 29.18
C LYS A 185 -10.84 -10.05 29.86
N ASN A 186 -10.91 -11.31 30.30
CA ASN A 186 -9.84 -12.03 31.01
C ASN A 186 -9.36 -13.27 30.25
N SER A 187 -9.63 -13.36 28.94
CA SER A 187 -9.12 -14.44 28.08
C SER A 187 -7.71 -14.15 27.60
#